data_AF-A0A6J6S7U2-F1
#
_entry.id   AF-A0A6J6S7U2-F1
#
_cell.length_a   1.000
_cell.length_b   1.000
_cell.length_c   1.000
_cell.angle_alpha   90.00
_cell.angle_beta   90.00
_cell.angle_gamma   90.00
#
_symmetry.space_group_name_H-M   'P 1'
#
loop_
_entity.id
_entity.type
_entity.pdbx_description
1 polymer ?
#
loop_
_entity_poly.entity_id
_entity_poly.type
_entity_poly.pdbx_seq_one_letter_code
_entity_poly.pdbx_strand_id
1 'polypeptide(L)'
;MRTHNGLKVIVPGRDVDKLQGAVLDYAESTGLIIRNPNKPAAVRIEGLTHGDALSAEIEALVATEINPALSAHGGFVEFVGHDGDGAAYMRMGGGCHGCSMSRTTMMEGVQRSLVEQLASITKVVDVTDHATGENPYYS
;
A
#
# COMPACT_ATOMS: atom_id res chain seq x y z
N MET A 1 -12.19 -22.21 9.19
CA MET A 1 -13.24 -21.34 9.74
C MET A 1 -12.98 -21.16 11.23
N ARG A 2 -12.91 -19.92 11.72
CA ARG A 2 -12.78 -19.58 13.14
C ARG A 2 -13.93 -18.67 13.55
N THR A 3 -14.43 -18.82 14.77
CA THR A 3 -15.49 -17.96 15.31
C THR A 3 -14.94 -17.16 16.48
N HIS A 4 -15.05 -15.83 16.42
CA HIS A 4 -14.63 -14.91 17.48
C HIS A 4 -15.85 -14.10 17.93
N ASN A 5 -16.32 -14.30 19.17
CA ASN A 5 -17.46 -13.56 19.75
C ASN A 5 -18.71 -13.49 18.83
N GLY A 6 -19.02 -14.59 18.13
CA GLY A 6 -20.15 -14.67 17.20
C GLY A 6 -19.84 -14.24 15.75
N LEU A 7 -18.70 -13.60 15.50
CA LEU A 7 -18.23 -13.30 14.15
C LEU A 7 -17.52 -14.52 13.54
N LYS A 8 -17.99 -14.97 12.39
CA LYS A 8 -17.42 -16.11 11.66
C LYS A 8 -16.42 -15.62 10.61
N VAL A 9 -15.17 -16.05 10.71
CA VAL A 9 -14.09 -15.74 9.77
C VAL A 9 -13.72 -17.01 9.00
N ILE A 10 -13.72 -16.92 7.67
CA ILE A 10 -13.37 -18.03 6.77
C ILE A 10 -12.11 -17.63 6.02
N VAL A 11 -11.07 -18.45 6.17
CA VAL A 11 -9.76 -18.28 5.51
C VAL A 11 -9.46 -19.57 4.75
N PRO A 12 -9.07 -19.51 3.47
CA PRO A 12 -8.58 -20.68 2.74
C PRO A 12 -7.40 -21.31 3.46
N GLY A 13 -7.32 -22.64 3.50
CA GLY A 13 -6.25 -23.34 4.24
C GLY A 13 -4.83 -22.89 3.87
N ARG A 14 -4.61 -22.59 2.58
CA ARG A 14 -3.32 -22.10 2.03
C ARG A 14 -2.89 -20.72 2.54
N ASP A 15 -3.80 -19.93 3.09
CA ASP A 15 -3.57 -18.53 3.50
C ASP A 15 -3.59 -18.36 5.03
N VAL A 16 -3.76 -19.45 5.79
CA VAL A 16 -3.84 -19.40 7.26
C VAL A 16 -2.58 -18.79 7.87
N ASP A 17 -1.41 -19.22 7.41
CA ASP A 17 -0.12 -18.73 7.94
C ASP A 17 0.07 -17.24 7.64
N LYS A 18 -0.43 -16.76 6.50
CA LYS A 18 -0.37 -15.33 6.12
C LYS A 18 -1.24 -14.44 6.98
N LEU A 19 -2.21 -14.99 7.71
CA LEU A 19 -3.15 -14.22 8.55
C LEU A 19 -2.99 -14.54 10.04
N GLN A 20 -1.97 -15.32 10.40
CA GLN A 20 -1.72 -15.68 11.79
C GLN A 20 -1.33 -14.45 12.62
N GLY A 21 -2.06 -14.19 13.71
CA GLY A 21 -1.86 -13.02 14.55
C GLY A 21 -2.48 -11.72 14.01
N ALA A 22 -3.22 -11.77 12.89
CA ALA A 22 -4.00 -10.63 12.43
C ALA A 22 -5.14 -10.31 13.41
N VAL A 23 -5.40 -9.02 13.60
CA VAL A 23 -6.47 -8.49 14.47
C VAL A 23 -7.55 -7.86 13.60
N LEU A 24 -8.81 -8.05 13.98
CA LEU A 24 -9.94 -7.35 13.41
C LEU A 24 -10.44 -6.31 14.42
N ASP A 25 -10.30 -5.04 14.08
CA ASP A 25 -10.72 -3.89 14.85
C ASP A 25 -11.98 -3.24 14.25
N TYR A 26 -12.60 -2.34 15.01
CA TYR A 26 -13.67 -1.46 14.56
C TYR A 26 -13.25 0.00 14.74
N ALA A 27 -13.38 0.81 13.70
CA ALA A 27 -13.21 2.26 13.74
C ALA A 27 -14.52 2.95 13.37
N GLU A 28 -14.94 3.94 14.15
CA GLU A 28 -16.24 4.61 13.96
C GLU A 28 -16.41 5.24 12.56
N SER A 29 -15.33 5.74 11.96
CA SER A 29 -15.35 6.40 10.64
C SER A 29 -15.31 5.43 9.45
N THR A 30 -14.78 4.22 9.64
CA THR A 30 -14.34 3.36 8.54
C THR A 30 -14.90 1.93 8.65
N GLY A 31 -15.52 1.59 9.78
CA GLY A 31 -16.06 0.26 10.04
C GLY A 31 -14.98 -0.75 10.44
N LEU A 32 -15.05 -1.96 9.88
CA LEU A 32 -14.15 -3.05 10.23
C LEU A 32 -12.76 -2.86 9.58
N ILE A 33 -11.70 -2.98 10.37
CA ILE A 33 -10.30 -2.86 9.93
C ILE A 33 -9.55 -4.14 10.25
N ILE A 34 -8.84 -4.72 9.27
CA ILE A 34 -7.93 -5.85 9.51
C ILE A 34 -6.50 -5.33 9.62
N ARG A 35 -5.85 -5.59 10.75
CA ARG A 35 -4.42 -5.34 10.96
C ARG A 35 -3.67 -6.66 10.92
N ASN A 36 -2.91 -6.89 9.85
CA ASN A 36 -2.13 -8.11 9.67
C ASN A 36 -0.63 -7.86 9.96
N PRO A 37 -0.01 -8.56 10.91
CA PRO A 37 1.44 -8.45 11.15
C PRO A 37 2.28 -9.07 10.03
N ASN A 38 1.74 -10.01 9.26
CA ASN A 38 2.45 -10.71 8.19
C ASN A 38 2.35 -9.92 6.88
N LYS A 39 3.07 -8.79 6.81
CA LYS A 39 3.15 -7.98 5.59
C LYS A 39 3.87 -8.76 4.49
N PRO A 40 3.49 -8.60 3.20
CA PRO A 40 4.28 -9.09 2.09
C PRO A 40 5.73 -8.61 2.23
N ALA A 41 6.69 -9.42 1.77
CA ALA A 41 8.07 -8.97 1.69
C ALA A 41 8.13 -7.68 0.85
N ALA A 42 8.93 -6.72 1.30
CA ALA A 42 9.17 -5.49 0.53
C ALA A 42 9.67 -5.88 -0.86
N VAL A 43 8.97 -5.42 -1.90
CA VAL A 43 9.42 -5.61 -3.27
C VAL A 43 10.75 -4.88 -3.43
N ARG A 44 11.78 -5.60 -3.87
CA ARG A 44 13.06 -5.03 -4.26
C ARG A 44 13.23 -5.21 -5.76
N ILE A 45 13.40 -4.10 -6.45
CA ILE A 45 13.67 -4.09 -7.89
C ILE A 45 15.16 -3.82 -8.07
N GLU A 46 15.83 -4.66 -8.84
CA GLU A 46 17.24 -4.50 -9.16
C GLU A 46 17.47 -3.16 -9.89
N GLY A 47 18.51 -2.43 -9.51
CA GLY A 47 18.85 -1.13 -10.08
C GLY A 47 18.20 0.08 -9.40
N LEU A 48 17.31 -0.11 -8.42
CA LEU A 48 16.77 0.98 -7.62
C LEU A 48 17.56 1.18 -6.31
N THR A 49 17.85 2.44 -6.01
CA THR A 49 18.59 2.86 -4.82
C THR A 49 17.67 2.90 -3.60
N HIS A 50 18.22 2.47 -2.46
CA HIS A 50 17.56 2.40 -1.16
C HIS A 50 18.56 2.70 -0.04
N GLY A 51 18.05 3.12 1.12
CA GLY A 51 18.84 3.23 2.36
C GLY A 51 19.85 4.38 2.37
N ASP A 52 19.79 5.28 1.39
CA ASP A 52 20.51 6.54 1.40
C ASP A 52 19.67 7.65 2.06
N ALA A 53 20.21 8.88 2.09
CA ALA A 53 19.53 10.01 2.71
C ALA A 53 18.19 10.34 2.03
N LEU A 54 18.16 10.32 0.69
CA LEU A 54 16.95 10.59 -0.08
C LEU A 54 15.88 9.52 0.16
N SER A 55 16.27 8.25 0.21
CA SER A 55 15.37 7.15 0.55
C SER A 55 14.73 7.35 1.93
N ALA A 56 15.53 7.75 2.94
CA ALA A 56 15.03 8.01 4.27
C ALA A 56 14.04 9.18 4.32
N GLU A 57 14.29 10.24 3.54
CA GLU A 57 13.38 11.39 3.41
C GLU A 57 12.05 10.98 2.75
N ILE A 58 12.11 10.20 1.66
CA ILE A 58 10.92 9.68 0.98
C ILE A 58 10.12 8.77 1.92
N GLU A 59 10.77 7.83 2.60
CA GLU A 59 10.12 6.90 3.52
C GLU A 59 9.47 7.63 4.70
N ALA A 60 10.14 8.65 5.25
CA ALA A 60 9.59 9.48 6.31
C ALA A 60 8.33 10.19 5.83
N LEU A 61 8.37 10.84 4.67
CA LEU A 61 7.23 11.55 4.12
C LEU A 61 6.05 10.62 3.81
N VAL A 62 6.35 9.45 3.25
CA VAL A 62 5.37 8.40 3.00
C VAL A 62 4.66 7.99 4.30
N ALA A 63 5.42 7.83 5.39
CA ALA A 63 4.89 7.41 6.68
C ALA A 63 4.09 8.50 7.41
N THR A 64 4.53 9.76 7.35
CA THR A 64 3.97 10.84 8.18
C THR A 64 2.85 11.62 7.53
N GLU A 65 2.83 11.73 6.20
CA GLU A 65 1.86 12.56 5.48
C GLU A 65 1.03 11.74 4.49
N ILE A 66 1.70 11.00 3.60
CA ILE A 66 1.04 10.37 2.45
C ILE A 66 0.15 9.21 2.90
N ASN A 67 0.68 8.22 3.63
CA ASN A 67 -0.11 7.06 4.08
C ASN A 67 -1.25 7.43 5.04
N PRO A 68 -1.10 8.38 5.97
CA PRO A 68 -2.23 8.88 6.76
C PRO A 68 -3.37 9.44 5.90
N ALA A 69 -3.04 10.25 4.87
CA ALA A 69 -4.05 10.78 3.95
C ALA A 69 -4.73 9.67 3.12
N LEU A 70 -3.96 8.70 2.61
CA LEU A 70 -4.48 7.59 1.81
C LEU A 70 -5.30 6.59 2.62
N SER A 71 -4.97 6.40 3.90
CA SER A 71 -5.66 5.48 4.79
C SER A 71 -7.13 5.86 5.00
N ALA A 72 -7.47 7.15 4.90
CA ALA A 72 -8.85 7.62 4.94
C ALA A 72 -9.72 7.03 3.80
N HIS A 73 -9.08 6.67 2.69
CA HIS A 73 -9.69 6.00 1.54
C HIS A 73 -9.37 4.50 1.47
N GLY A 74 -8.81 3.95 2.56
CA GLY A 74 -8.43 2.54 2.67
C GLY A 74 -7.22 2.15 1.82
N GLY A 75 -6.48 3.11 1.26
CA GLY A 75 -5.28 2.88 0.44
C GLY A 75 -3.99 3.12 1.20
N PHE A 76 -2.88 2.61 0.65
CA PHE A 76 -1.53 2.95 1.10
C PHE A 76 -0.54 2.83 -0.06
N VAL A 77 0.63 3.41 0.11
CA VAL A 77 1.79 3.22 -0.76
C VAL A 77 3.00 2.78 0.04
N GLU A 78 3.88 2.04 -0.63
CA GLU A 78 5.16 1.58 -0.13
C GLU A 78 6.25 2.02 -1.10
N PHE A 79 7.33 2.58 -0.56
CA PHE A 79 8.49 2.95 -1.33
C PHE A 79 9.31 1.72 -1.74
N VAL A 80 9.64 1.65 -3.03
CA VAL A 80 10.37 0.54 -3.67
C VAL A 80 11.76 0.99 -4.15
N GLY A 81 12.16 2.22 -3.86
CA GLY A 81 13.45 2.77 -4.26
C GLY A 81 13.34 3.84 -5.34
N HIS A 82 14.46 4.50 -5.62
CA HIS A 82 14.56 5.57 -6.62
C HIS A 82 15.66 5.26 -7.65
N ASP A 83 15.56 5.83 -8.85
CA ASP A 83 16.59 5.70 -9.89
C ASP A 83 17.78 6.65 -9.68
N GLY A 84 17.62 7.70 -8.87
CA GLY A 84 18.63 8.74 -8.67
C GLY A 84 18.58 9.87 -9.69
N ASP A 85 17.84 9.69 -10.79
CA ASP A 85 17.55 10.69 -11.83
C ASP A 85 16.22 11.43 -11.57
N GLY A 86 15.62 11.20 -10.40
CA GLY A 86 14.45 11.88 -9.89
C GLY A 86 13.13 11.11 -10.05
N ALA A 87 13.17 9.81 -10.30
CA ALA A 87 12.00 8.95 -10.21
C ALA A 87 11.95 8.18 -8.88
N ALA A 88 10.83 8.28 -8.17
CA ALA A 88 10.53 7.42 -7.04
C ALA A 88 9.59 6.28 -7.49
N TYR A 89 9.94 5.04 -7.18
CA TYR A 89 9.13 3.87 -7.49
C TYR A 89 8.31 3.47 -6.27
N MET A 90 7.02 3.28 -6.47
CA MET A 90 6.06 3.03 -5.42
C MET A 90 5.21 1.81 -5.75
N ARG A 91 4.94 0.99 -4.74
CA ARG A 91 3.93 -0.06 -4.80
C ARG A 91 2.71 0.39 -4.02
N MET A 92 1.55 0.31 -4.63
CA MET A 92 0.30 0.67 -4.00
C MET A 92 -0.40 -0.57 -3.42
N GLY A 93 -1.21 -0.35 -2.40
CA GLY A 93 -2.06 -1.38 -1.81
C GLY A 93 -3.34 -0.82 -1.19
N GLY A 94 -4.25 -1.71 -0.80
CA GLY A 94 -5.51 -1.35 -0.12
C GLY A 94 -6.71 -1.21 -1.06
N GLY A 95 -7.75 -0.51 -0.58
CA GLY A 95 -9.13 -0.48 -1.11
C GLY A 95 -9.33 -0.02 -2.56
N CYS A 96 -8.27 0.40 -3.26
CA CYS A 96 -8.31 0.77 -4.67
C CYS A 96 -8.14 -0.39 -5.66
N HIS A 97 -8.22 -1.67 -5.21
CA HIS A 97 -8.13 -2.83 -6.11
C HIS A 97 -9.35 -3.02 -7.04
N GLY A 98 -10.42 -2.23 -6.89
CA GLY A 98 -11.69 -2.44 -7.61
C GLY A 98 -12.12 -1.35 -8.58
N CYS A 99 -11.50 -0.16 -8.60
CA CYS A 99 -11.93 0.96 -9.45
C CYS A 99 -10.73 1.68 -10.08
N SER A 100 -10.58 1.52 -11.40
CA SER A 100 -9.45 2.06 -12.17
C SER A 100 -9.34 3.60 -12.13
N MET A 101 -10.46 4.32 -12.00
CA MET A 101 -10.46 5.78 -11.93
C MET A 101 -9.86 6.32 -10.62
N SER A 102 -10.01 5.60 -9.51
CA SER A 102 -9.49 6.01 -8.20
C SER A 102 -7.96 5.89 -8.12
N ARG A 103 -7.35 5.08 -8.99
CA ARG A 103 -5.91 4.84 -9.01
C ARG A 103 -5.11 6.02 -9.55
N THR A 104 -5.54 6.57 -10.69
CA THR A 104 -4.81 7.68 -11.34
C THR A 104 -4.78 8.90 -10.43
N THR A 105 -5.92 9.26 -9.83
CA THR A 105 -6.02 10.40 -8.93
C THR A 105 -5.22 10.21 -7.64
N MET A 106 -5.17 8.98 -7.13
CA MET A 106 -4.31 8.62 -5.99
C MET A 106 -2.83 8.82 -6.33
N MET A 107 -2.38 8.32 -7.48
CA MET A 107 -0.99 8.47 -7.93
C MET A 107 -0.62 9.93 -8.19
N GLU A 108 -1.52 10.71 -8.78
CA GLU A 108 -1.33 12.15 -8.98
C GLU A 108 -1.18 12.88 -7.64
N GLY A 109 -1.98 12.51 -6.63
CA GLY A 109 -1.86 13.05 -5.27
C GLY A 109 -0.51 12.72 -4.64
N VAL A 110 -0.09 11.46 -4.71
CA VAL A 110 1.22 10.99 -4.19
C VAL A 110 2.36 11.73 -4.89
N GLN A 111 2.31 11.81 -6.23
CA GLN A 111 3.33 12.52 -7.00
C GLN A 111 3.40 13.99 -6.62
N ARG A 112 2.25 14.66 -6.53
CA ARG A 112 2.20 16.06 -6.11
C ARG A 112 2.86 16.26 -4.75
N SER A 113 2.48 15.47 -3.74
CA SER A 113 3.04 15.59 -2.40
C SER A 113 4.55 15.36 -2.36
N LEU A 114 5.07 14.40 -3.11
CA LEU A 114 6.51 14.13 -3.17
C LEU A 114 7.27 15.24 -3.88
N VAL A 115 6.80 15.70 -5.04
CA VAL A 115 7.48 16.75 -5.83
C VAL A 115 7.43 18.11 -5.10
N GLU A 116 6.36 18.41 -4.38
CA GLU A 116 6.24 19.65 -3.59
C GLU A 116 7.21 19.69 -2.39
N GLN A 117 7.54 18.54 -1.80
CA GLN A 117 8.38 18.47 -0.60
C GLN A 117 9.84 18.09 -0.89
N LEU A 118 10.09 17.33 -1.95
CA LEU A 118 11.41 16.82 -2.32
C LEU A 118 11.72 17.25 -3.76
N ALA A 119 12.47 18.35 -3.91
CA ALA A 119 12.84 18.88 -5.22
C ALA A 119 13.68 17.92 -6.09
N SER A 120 14.31 16.93 -5.46
CA SER A 120 15.06 15.85 -6.11
C SER A 120 14.15 14.83 -6.81
N ILE A 121 12.85 14.80 -6.51
CA ILE A 121 11.87 13.92 -7.16
C ILE A 121 11.04 14.73 -8.16
N THR A 122 10.89 14.19 -9.37
CA THR A 122 10.16 14.80 -10.48
C THR A 122 8.98 13.95 -10.95
N LYS A 123 9.02 12.63 -10.71
CA LYS A 123 7.96 11.70 -11.09
C LYS A 123 7.86 10.52 -10.13
N VAL A 124 6.66 9.94 -10.06
CA VAL A 124 6.41 8.71 -9.32
C VAL A 124 5.97 7.61 -10.27
N VAL A 125 6.58 6.43 -10.14
CA VAL A 125 6.30 5.26 -10.98
C VAL A 125 5.63 4.19 -10.15
N ASP A 126 4.46 3.73 -10.58
CA ASP A 126 3.74 2.63 -9.95
C ASP A 126 4.24 1.28 -10.49
N VAL A 127 4.75 0.42 -9.60
CA VAL A 127 5.29 -0.91 -9.93
C VAL A 127 4.38 -2.06 -9.51
N THR A 128 3.16 -1.76 -9.06
CA THR A 128 2.23 -2.81 -8.61
C THR A 128 1.76 -3.64 -9.79
N ASP A 129 1.58 -4.95 -9.58
CA ASP A 129 0.93 -5.82 -10.56
C ASP A 129 -0.59 -5.67 -10.44
N HIS A 130 -1.19 -5.00 -11.43
CA HIS A 130 -2.62 -4.73 -11.47
C HIS A 130 -3.41 -5.74 -12.30
N ALA A 131 -2.73 -6.70 -12.93
CA ALA A 131 -3.36 -7.71 -13.77
C ALA A 131 -3.72 -8.98 -12.98
N THR A 132 -3.04 -9.24 -11.87
CA THR A 132 -3.17 -10.51 -11.12
C THR A 132 -4.28 -10.56 -10.07
N GLY A 133 -5.21 -9.61 -10.07
CA GLY A 133 -6.43 -9.71 -9.25
C GLY A 133 -7.44 -10.64 -9.92
N GLU A 134 -7.58 -11.88 -9.43
CA GLU A 134 -8.75 -12.71 -9.79
C GLU A 134 -10.02 -11.88 -9.61
N ASN A 135 -10.74 -11.69 -10.71
CA ASN A 135 -11.98 -10.94 -10.82
C ASN A 135 -13.02 -11.41 -9.78
N PRO A 136 -13.31 -10.65 -8.70
CA PRO A 136 -14.19 -11.11 -7.63
C PRO A 136 -15.69 -11.09 -8.02
N TYR A 137 -16.03 -10.72 -9.25
CA TYR A 137 -17.41 -10.55 -9.70
C TYR A 137 -18.07 -11.80 -10.28
N TYR A 138 -17.34 -12.91 -10.45
CA TYR A 138 -17.92 -14.17 -10.89
C TYR A 138 -17.29 -15.37 -10.18
N SER A 139 -18.01 -15.91 -9.19
CA SER A 139 -18.00 -17.32 -8.81
C SER A 139 -19.42 -17.75 -8.51
#